data_AF-A0A848ZBX7-F1
#
_entry.id   AF-A0A848ZBX7-F1
#
_cell.length_a   1.000
_cell.length_b   1.000
_cell.length_c   1.000
_cell.angle_alpha   90.00
_cell.angle_beta   90.00
_cell.angle_gamma   90.00
#
_symmetry.space_group_name_H-M   'P 1'
#
loop_
_entity.id
_entity.type
_entity.pdbx_description
1 polymer ?
#
loop_
_entity_poly.entity_id
_entity_poly.type
_entity_poly.pdbx_seq_one_letter_code
_entity_poly.pdbx_strand_id
1 'polypeptide(L)'
;DMAERIGRRRDQKPVVLEISAASAREAGVPFYAFGNLFLTDQVPGRFINGPPVSKKEGKIPEKTERKREERGPDFGAGTFVLDLTRDPDPSRRAKGKKQKGWKEEARKIRRRKRH
;
A
#
# COMPACT_ATOMS: atom_id res chain seq x y z
N ASP A 1 0.47 -16.19 23.50
CA ASP A 1 1.79 -16.10 24.15
C ASP A 1 2.25 -14.64 24.29
N MET A 2 3.12 -14.30 25.25
CA MET A 2 3.48 -12.89 25.55
C MET A 2 4.29 -12.22 24.43
N ALA A 3 5.28 -12.92 23.85
CA ALA A 3 6.11 -12.42 22.75
C ALA A 3 5.26 -12.12 21.49
N GLU A 4 4.35 -13.03 21.15
CA GLU A 4 3.42 -12.88 20.03
C GLU A 4 2.50 -11.66 20.21
N ARG A 5 1.97 -11.45 21.42
CA ARG A 5 1.12 -10.29 21.74
C ARG A 5 1.84 -8.96 21.55
N ILE A 6 3.13 -8.89 21.89
CA ILE A 6 3.95 -7.69 21.66
C ILE A 6 4.18 -7.48 20.17
N GLY A 7 4.54 -8.55 19.43
CA GLY A 7 4.75 -8.49 17.98
C GLY A 7 3.51 -8.03 17.21
N ARG A 8 2.31 -8.49 17.60
CA ARG A 8 1.02 -8.12 17.00
C ARG A 8 0.71 -6.62 17.03
N ARG A 9 1.41 -5.84 17.87
CA ARG A 9 1.26 -4.38 17.91
C ARG A 9 1.86 -3.70 16.67
N ARG A 10 2.83 -4.34 16.00
CA ARG A 10 3.51 -3.80 14.82
C ARG A 10 3.17 -4.55 13.53
N ASP A 11 3.03 -5.88 13.61
CA ASP A 11 2.73 -6.72 12.45
C ASP A 11 1.63 -7.73 12.80
N GLN A 12 0.65 -7.92 11.91
CA GLN A 12 -0.40 -8.93 12.09
C GLN A 12 0.14 -10.37 12.10
N LYS A 13 1.28 -10.62 11.46
CA LYS A 13 1.97 -11.91 11.40
C LYS A 13 3.38 -11.77 11.99
N PRO A 14 3.51 -11.64 13.32
CA PRO A 14 4.81 -11.44 13.96
C PRO A 14 5.69 -12.68 13.85
N VAL A 15 7.00 -12.44 13.73
CA VAL A 15 8.02 -13.49 13.82
C VAL A 15 8.49 -13.57 15.26
N VAL A 16 8.37 -14.75 15.87
CA VAL A 16 8.90 -15.02 17.22
C VAL A 16 10.34 -15.48 17.06
N LEU A 17 11.25 -14.83 17.79
CA LEU A 17 12.67 -15.17 17.84
C LEU A 17 12.99 -15.73 19.22
N GLU A 18 13.86 -16.74 19.27
CA GLU A 18 14.36 -17.32 20.51
C GLU A 18 15.72 -16.70 20.84
N ILE A 19 15.94 -16.35 22.11
CA ILE A 19 17.20 -15.77 22.58
C ILE A 19 17.85 -16.76 23.54
N SER A 20 19.09 -17.15 23.26
CA SER A 20 19.91 -17.97 24.16
C SER A 20 20.45 -17.12 25.33
N ALA A 21 19.53 -16.70 26.21
CA ALA A 21 19.82 -15.73 27.27
C ALA A 21 20.89 -16.18 28.26
N ALA A 22 20.95 -17.47 28.59
CA ALA A 22 21.99 -18.03 29.47
C ALA A 22 23.39 -17.84 28.87
N SER A 23 23.59 -18.28 27.63
CA SER A 23 24.86 -18.12 26.91
C SER A 23 25.22 -16.66 26.67
N ALA A 24 24.23 -15.80 26.41
CA ALA A 24 24.44 -14.37 26.26
C ALA A 24 24.95 -13.74 27.56
N ARG A 25 24.37 -14.13 28.70
CA ARG A 25 24.79 -13.66 30.03
C ARG A 25 26.19 -14.15 30.39
N GLU A 26 26.51 -15.41 30.13
CA GLU A 26 27.86 -15.96 30.30
C GLU A 26 28.90 -15.22 29.46
N ALA A 27 28.52 -14.78 28.26
CA ALA A 27 29.35 -13.94 27.40
C ALA A 27 29.37 -12.44 27.76
N GLY A 28 28.82 -12.06 28.92
CA GLY A 28 28.89 -10.70 29.45
C GLY A 28 27.76 -9.76 29.04
N VAL A 29 26.69 -10.25 28.40
CA VAL A 29 25.52 -9.41 28.08
C VAL A 29 24.68 -9.20 29.36
N PRO A 30 24.49 -7.95 29.82
CA PRO A 30 23.69 -7.69 31.01
C PRO A 30 22.20 -7.87 30.71
N PHE A 31 21.49 -8.51 31.64
CA PHE A 31 20.03 -8.62 31.63
C PHE A 31 19.46 -8.11 32.94
N TYR A 32 18.38 -7.33 32.85
CA TYR A 32 17.70 -6.73 34.00
C TYR A 32 16.26 -7.23 34.04
N ALA A 33 15.79 -7.67 35.21
CA ALA A 33 14.39 -8.07 35.39
C ALA A 33 13.48 -6.84 35.43
N PHE A 34 12.35 -6.91 34.73
CA PHE A 34 11.33 -5.85 34.68
C PHE A 34 9.93 -6.47 34.71
N GLY A 35 9.45 -6.81 35.92
CA GLY A 35 8.19 -7.51 36.11
C GLY A 35 8.23 -8.90 35.44
N ASN A 36 7.43 -9.08 34.40
CA ASN A 36 7.41 -10.31 33.59
C ASN A 36 8.29 -10.22 32.33
N LEU A 37 9.04 -9.14 32.15
CA LEU A 37 9.95 -8.93 31.03
C LEU A 37 11.41 -8.91 31.49
N PHE A 38 12.32 -9.06 30.53
CA PHE A 38 13.75 -8.85 30.72
C PHE A 38 14.22 -7.75 29.77
N LEU A 39 15.12 -6.90 30.25
CA LEU A 39 15.69 -5.77 29.51
C LEU A 39 17.19 -6.00 29.30
N THR A 40 17.68 -5.55 28.16
CA THR A 40 19.10 -5.49 27.81
C THR A 40 19.27 -4.41 26.75
N ASP A 41 20.44 -3.77 26.70
CA ASP A 41 20.70 -2.71 25.73
C ASP A 41 20.77 -3.27 24.31
N GLN A 42 21.43 -4.43 24.15
CA GLN A 42 21.58 -5.09 22.85
C GLN A 42 21.81 -6.59 23.03
N VAL A 43 21.13 -7.39 22.20
CA VAL A 43 21.41 -8.83 22.05
C VAL A 43 22.28 -9.04 20.81
N PRO A 44 23.52 -9.54 20.93
CA PRO A 44 24.34 -9.92 19.79
C PRO A 44 23.65 -10.98 18.93
N GLY A 45 23.74 -10.84 17.59
CA GLY A 45 23.05 -11.75 16.64
C GLY A 45 23.41 -13.23 16.79
N ARG A 46 24.61 -13.55 17.30
CA ARG A 46 25.03 -14.94 17.60
C ARG A 46 24.20 -15.64 18.67
N PHE A 47 23.43 -14.89 19.47
CA PHE A 47 22.54 -15.43 20.51
C PHE A 47 21.06 -15.36 20.11
N ILE A 48 20.76 -15.00 18.86
CA ILE A 48 19.40 -14.91 18.32
C ILE A 48 19.17 -16.10 17.40
N ASN A 49 18.29 -17.01 17.82
CA ASN A 49 17.87 -18.14 17.03
C ASN A 49 16.54 -17.78 16.33
N GLY A 50 16.61 -17.70 15.01
CA GLY A 50 15.42 -17.51 14.19
C GLY A 50 14.60 -18.81 14.10
N PRO A 51 13.29 -18.72 13.85
CA PRO A 51 12.52 -19.88 13.46
C PRO A 51 13.13 -20.44 12.15
N PRO A 52 13.11 -21.78 11.96
CA PRO A 52 13.68 -22.40 10.77
C PRO A 52 13.08 -21.75 9.53
N VAL A 53 13.92 -21.10 8.73
CA VAL A 53 13.49 -20.53 7.46
C VAL A 53 12.97 -21.66 6.60
N SER A 54 11.68 -21.62 6.25
CA SER A 54 11.14 -22.55 5.26
C SER A 54 11.95 -22.32 3.98
N LYS A 55 12.76 -23.33 3.63
CA LYS A 55 13.64 -23.33 2.47
C LYS A 55 12.78 -23.42 1.21
N LYS A 56 11.95 -22.41 0.95
CA LYS A 56 11.40 -22.18 -0.36
C LYS A 56 12.57 -21.67 -1.17
N GLU A 57 13.16 -22.59 -1.93
CA GLU A 57 14.04 -22.26 -3.03
C GLU A 57 13.35 -21.16 -3.83
N GLY A 58 13.77 -19.92 -3.59
CA GLY A 58 13.43 -18.82 -4.44
C GLY A 58 14.05 -19.16 -5.77
N LYS A 59 13.25 -19.72 -6.69
CA LYS A 59 13.50 -19.50 -8.11
C LYS A 59 13.71 -18.01 -8.23
N ILE A 60 14.95 -17.59 -8.46
CA ILE A 60 15.27 -16.23 -8.85
C ILE A 60 14.28 -15.97 -9.99
N PRO A 61 13.32 -15.05 -9.84
CA PRO A 61 12.44 -14.76 -10.95
C PRO A 61 13.37 -14.23 -12.03
N GLU A 62 13.55 -15.03 -13.07
CA GLU A 62 14.14 -14.59 -14.33
C GLU A 62 13.48 -13.25 -14.62
N LYS A 63 14.33 -12.23 -14.81
CA LYS A 63 13.96 -10.84 -14.90
C LYS A 63 13.10 -10.68 -16.15
N THR A 64 11.83 -11.06 -16.07
CA THR A 64 10.82 -10.73 -17.05
C THR A 64 10.80 -9.21 -17.01
N GLU A 65 11.27 -8.62 -18.10
CA GLU A 65 11.14 -7.21 -18.38
C GLU A 65 9.67 -6.89 -18.20
N ARG A 66 9.33 -6.30 -17.05
CA ARG A 66 8.02 -5.74 -16.84
C ARG A 66 7.88 -4.70 -17.92
N LYS A 67 7.11 -5.04 -18.95
CA LYS A 67 6.63 -4.12 -19.98
C LYS A 67 6.19 -2.89 -19.21
N ARG A 68 6.88 -1.77 -19.44
CA ARG A 68 6.67 -0.51 -18.74
C ARG A 68 5.23 -0.13 -19.01
N GLU A 69 4.34 -0.45 -18.07
CA GLU A 69 2.98 0.07 -18.11
C GLU A 69 3.14 1.58 -18.10
N GLU A 70 2.63 2.20 -19.16
CA GLU A 70 2.65 3.65 -19.34
C GLU A 70 2.12 4.25 -18.05
N ARG A 71 2.97 5.03 -17.36
CA ARG A 71 2.55 5.72 -16.16
C ARG A 71 1.34 6.55 -16.55
N GLY A 72 0.19 6.25 -15.95
CA GLY A 72 -0.99 7.09 -16.07
C GLY A 72 -0.64 8.54 -15.67
N PRO A 73 -1.45 9.51 -16.08
CA PRO A 73 -1.10 10.93 -15.91
C PRO A 73 -0.74 11.22 -14.44
N ASP A 74 0.33 11.99 -14.21
CA ASP A 74 0.74 12.41 -12.88
C ASP A 74 -0.30 13.41 -12.34
N PHE A 75 -1.24 12.89 -11.55
CA PHE A 75 -2.22 13.71 -10.85
C PHE A 75 -1.63 14.23 -9.54
N GLY A 76 -1.72 15.55 -9.34
CA GLY A 76 -1.41 16.16 -8.05
C GLY A 76 -2.31 15.59 -6.93
N ALA A 77 -1.78 15.54 -5.72
CA ALA A 77 -2.51 15.05 -4.55
C ALA A 77 -3.90 15.73 -4.44
N GLY A 78 -4.96 14.92 -4.37
CA GLY A 78 -6.34 15.40 -4.28
C GLY A 78 -7.11 15.45 -5.61
N THR A 79 -6.53 15.02 -6.73
CA THR A 79 -7.23 14.93 -8.02
C THR A 79 -7.37 13.48 -8.50
N PHE A 80 -8.48 13.17 -9.17
CA PHE A 80 -8.76 11.85 -9.74
C PHE A 80 -9.41 11.97 -11.12
N VAL A 81 -9.23 10.97 -11.99
CA VAL A 81 -9.88 10.91 -13.31
C VAL A 81 -11.31 10.44 -13.16
N LEU A 82 -12.26 11.28 -13.57
CA LEU A 82 -13.65 10.86 -13.73
C LEU A 82 -13.84 10.26 -15.13
N ASP A 83 -13.90 8.93 -15.20
CA ASP A 83 -14.26 8.21 -16.41
C ASP A 83 -15.79 8.09 -16.52
N LEU A 84 -16.39 8.90 -17.41
CA LEU A 84 -17.84 8.92 -17.66
C LEU A 84 -18.39 7.58 -18.19
N THR A 85 -17.54 6.70 -18.73
CA THR A 85 -17.96 5.36 -19.17
C THR A 85 -18.17 4.40 -17.99
N ARG A 86 -17.50 4.67 -16.87
CA ARG A 86 -17.53 3.88 -15.63
C ARG A 86 -18.49 4.43 -14.58
N ASP A 87 -19.24 5.50 -14.89
CA ASP A 87 -20.22 6.07 -13.97
C ASP A 87 -21.32 5.02 -13.67
N PRO A 88 -21.52 4.64 -12.39
CA PRO A 88 -22.53 3.68 -11.98
C PRO A 88 -23.97 4.19 -12.15
N ASP A 89 -24.17 5.50 -12.35
CA ASP A 89 -25.48 6.11 -12.58
C ASP A 89 -25.68 6.41 -14.09
N PRO A 90 -26.46 5.58 -14.83
CA PRO A 90 -26.66 5.76 -16.26
C PRO A 90 -27.38 7.07 -16.61
N SER A 91 -28.10 7.67 -15.66
CA SER A 91 -28.87 8.90 -15.88
C SER A 91 -27.98 10.13 -16.15
N ARG A 92 -26.71 10.06 -15.74
CA ARG A 92 -25.70 11.12 -15.90
C ARG A 92 -25.02 11.11 -17.25
N ARG A 93 -25.15 10.02 -18.03
CA ARG A 93 -24.42 9.82 -19.30
C ARG A 93 -24.90 10.72 -20.46
N ALA A 94 -26.13 11.24 -20.42
CA ALA A 94 -26.70 11.99 -21.55
C ALA A 94 -27.62 13.18 -21.20
N LYS A 95 -27.83 13.50 -19.92
CA LYS A 95 -28.69 14.63 -19.51
C LYS A 95 -27.88 15.91 -19.33
N GLY A 96 -27.32 16.45 -20.41
CA GLY A 96 -26.56 17.71 -20.37
C GLY A 96 -26.81 18.67 -21.52
N LYS A 97 -27.45 18.24 -22.61
CA LYS A 97 -27.82 19.16 -23.70
C LYS A 97 -29.16 19.81 -23.36
N LYS A 98 -29.12 21.09 -22.98
CA LYS A 98 -30.32 21.93 -22.89
C LYS A 98 -31.07 21.86 -24.22
N GLN A 99 -32.39 21.77 -24.18
CA GLN A 99 -33.18 21.85 -25.41
C GLN A 99 -32.91 23.17 -26.12
N LYS A 100 -32.81 23.12 -27.45
CA LYS A 100 -32.47 24.25 -28.28
C LYS A 100 -33.55 25.32 -28.15
N GLY A 101 -33.26 26.39 -27.42
CA GLY A 101 -34.21 27.48 -27.20
C GLY A 101 -34.30 28.43 -28.39
N TRP A 102 -35.38 29.20 -28.48
CA TRP A 102 -35.68 30.10 -29.60
C TRP A 102 -34.53 31.09 -29.95
N LYS A 103 -33.68 31.46 -28.97
CA LYS A 103 -32.50 32.33 -29.20
C LYS A 103 -31.39 31.64 -30.01
N GLU A 104 -31.23 30.32 -29.94
CA GLU A 104 -30.24 29.59 -30.75
C GLU A 104 -30.71 29.40 -32.19
N GLU A 105 -32.01 29.13 -32.39
CA GLU A 105 -32.68 29.11 -33.69
C GLU A 105 -32.51 30.47 -34.41
N ALA A 106 -32.81 31.57 -33.72
CA ALA A 106 -32.64 32.92 -34.25
C ALA A 106 -31.18 33.23 -34.63
N ARG A 107 -30.19 32.77 -33.85
CA ARG A 107 -28.76 32.92 -34.18
C ARG A 107 -28.35 32.09 -35.40
N LYS A 108 -28.91 30.89 -35.58
CA LYS A 108 -28.66 30.04 -36.75
C LYS A 108 -29.18 30.70 -38.03
N ILE A 109 -30.38 31.27 -37.99
CA ILE A 109 -30.99 31.99 -39.12
C ILE A 109 -30.14 33.22 -39.50
N ARG A 110 -29.66 34.00 -38.51
CA ARG A 110 -28.79 35.16 -38.76
C ARG A 110 -27.45 34.77 -39.41
N ARG A 111 -26.83 33.67 -38.97
CA ARG A 111 -25.58 33.18 -39.58
C ARG A 111 -25.77 32.71 -41.01
N ARG A 112 -26.91 32.12 -41.33
CA ARG A 112 -27.22 31.61 -42.67
C ARG A 112 -27.55 32.70 -43.70
N LYS A 113 -27.96 33.89 -43.25
CA LYS A 113 -28.21 35.07 -44.10
C LYS A 113 -26.96 35.87 -44.47
N ARG A 114 -25.79 35.54 -43.91
CA ARG A 114 -24.54 36.28 -44.09
C ARG A 114 -23.64 35.66 -45.17
N HIS A 115 -24.21 34.78 -46.00
CA HIS A 115 -23.54 34.04 -47.05
C HIS A 115 -24.40 34.06 -48.32
#